data_AF-A0A450X9Q7-F1
#
_entry.id   AF-A0A450X9Q7-F1
#
_cell.length_a   1.000
_cell.length_b   1.000
_cell.length_c   1.000
_cell.angle_alpha   90.00
_cell.angle_beta   90.00
_cell.angle_gamma   90.00
#
_symmetry.space_group_name_H-M   'P 1'
#
loop_
_entity.id
_entity.type
_entity.pdbx_description
1 polymer ?
#
loop_
_entity_poly.entity_id
_entity_poly.type
_entity_poly.pdbx_seq_one_letter_code
_entity_poly.pdbx_strand_id
1 'polypeptide(L)'
;MRRLVHKLEQRDIAAVCIEDKLFPKTNSFIDGKAQPLADIDEFCGKIKAGKGAQRDDDFAIVARVESFIAGWDLAEALKRAEAYHQAGTDAILIHSALSMPDEVLDFKKAWGDRCSVIIVPTKYYATPTELFREYGFSMVIWANQILRSAIDAMQKTARQLYQDRNLSSVEDRIAPITEVFRIQRVYELNSLDSVVQAGSF
;
A
#
# COMPACT_ATOMS: atom_id res chain seq x y z
N MET A 1 -18.08 -4.87 0.48
CA MET A 1 -17.05 -5.88 0.16
C MET A 1 -17.28 -6.58 -1.17
N ARG A 2 -18.31 -7.41 -1.35
CA ARG A 2 -18.53 -8.17 -2.60
C ARG A 2 -18.36 -7.36 -3.89
N ARG A 3 -19.07 -6.22 -4.01
CA ARG A 3 -18.99 -5.33 -5.19
C ARG A 3 -17.59 -4.77 -5.41
N LEU A 4 -16.84 -4.47 -4.34
CA LEU A 4 -15.48 -3.96 -4.43
C LEU A 4 -14.57 -5.03 -5.06
N VAL A 5 -14.58 -6.25 -4.53
CA VAL A 5 -13.78 -7.38 -5.05
C VAL A 5 -14.05 -7.61 -6.54
N HIS A 6 -15.32 -7.76 -6.93
CA HIS A 6 -15.69 -7.92 -8.34
C HIS A 6 -15.18 -6.79 -9.23
N LYS A 7 -15.17 -5.55 -8.72
CA LYS A 7 -14.70 -4.41 -9.51
C LYS A 7 -13.18 -4.37 -9.59
N LEU A 8 -12.45 -4.77 -8.56
CA LEU A 8 -11.00 -4.83 -8.58
C LEU A 8 -10.50 -5.94 -9.52
N GLU A 9 -11.08 -7.13 -9.46
CA GLU A 9 -10.75 -8.23 -10.39
C GLU A 9 -11.06 -7.85 -11.84
N GLN A 10 -12.17 -7.14 -12.11
CA GLN A 10 -12.47 -6.63 -13.46
C GLN A 10 -11.47 -5.59 -14.00
N ARG A 11 -10.48 -5.15 -13.20
CA ARG A 11 -9.39 -4.27 -13.60
C ARG A 11 -8.02 -4.93 -13.35
N ASP A 12 -7.99 -6.25 -13.21
CA ASP A 12 -6.76 -7.03 -13.05
C ASP A 12 -5.92 -6.58 -11.84
N ILE A 13 -6.58 -6.06 -10.79
CA ILE A 13 -5.92 -5.75 -9.53
C ILE A 13 -5.70 -7.07 -8.79
N ALA A 14 -4.46 -7.33 -8.38
CA ALA A 14 -4.08 -8.60 -7.74
C ALA A 14 -4.54 -8.74 -6.29
N ALA A 15 -4.69 -7.63 -5.56
CA ALA A 15 -5.04 -7.70 -4.13
C ALA A 15 -5.80 -6.46 -3.63
N VAL A 16 -6.57 -6.64 -2.57
CA VAL A 16 -7.15 -5.55 -1.78
C VAL A 16 -6.70 -5.65 -0.33
N CYS A 17 -6.28 -4.52 0.23
CA CYS A 17 -6.04 -4.37 1.65
C CYS A 17 -7.20 -3.60 2.29
N ILE A 18 -7.83 -4.18 3.30
CA ILE A 18 -8.90 -3.56 4.10
C ILE A 18 -8.46 -3.48 5.56
N GLU A 19 -8.87 -2.43 6.27
CA GLU A 19 -8.49 -2.21 7.67
C GLU A 19 -9.69 -2.27 8.62
N ASP A 20 -9.46 -2.70 9.85
CA ASP A 20 -10.48 -2.93 10.87
C ASP A 20 -10.91 -1.68 11.64
N LYS A 21 -10.88 -0.51 10.99
CA LYS A 21 -11.44 0.73 11.52
C LYS A 21 -12.93 0.87 11.22
N LEU A 22 -13.61 1.70 12.02
CA LEU A 22 -14.92 2.21 11.68
C LEU A 22 -14.84 3.14 10.45
N PHE A 23 -15.91 3.15 9.65
CA PHE A 23 -16.05 4.04 8.51
C PHE A 23 -16.80 5.33 8.92
N PRO A 24 -16.42 6.53 8.44
CA PRO A 24 -15.37 6.82 7.45
C PRO A 24 -13.95 6.67 7.99
N LYS A 25 -13.01 6.39 7.07
CA LYS A 25 -11.61 6.12 7.39
C LYS A 25 -10.88 7.36 7.92
N THR A 26 -10.32 7.26 9.12
CA THR A 26 -9.38 8.25 9.66
C THR A 26 -7.93 7.80 9.43
N ASN A 27 -7.07 8.74 9.01
CA ASN A 27 -5.66 8.44 8.75
C ASN A 27 -4.95 8.01 10.05
N SER A 28 -4.10 6.99 9.97
CA SER A 28 -3.36 6.41 11.11
C SER A 28 -2.37 7.37 11.79
N PHE A 29 -2.11 8.55 11.22
CA PHE A 29 -1.27 9.59 11.80
C PHE A 29 -2.05 10.81 12.32
N ILE A 30 -3.37 10.86 12.11
CA ILE A 30 -4.23 11.97 12.55
C ILE A 30 -4.88 11.58 13.88
N ASP A 31 -4.70 12.42 14.90
CA ASP A 31 -5.22 12.30 16.26
C ASP A 31 -4.87 10.99 16.97
N GLY A 32 -3.78 11.02 17.77
CA GLY A 32 -3.30 9.91 18.60
C GLY A 32 -4.20 9.52 19.78
N LYS A 33 -5.52 9.71 19.66
CA LYS A 33 -6.50 9.15 20.58
C LYS A 33 -6.85 7.73 20.14
N ALA A 34 -7.11 6.84 21.09
CA ALA A 34 -7.61 5.51 20.82
C ALA A 34 -8.88 5.60 19.97
N GLN A 35 -8.76 5.29 18.69
CA GLN A 35 -9.89 5.29 17.77
C GLN A 35 -10.65 3.98 17.94
N PRO A 36 -11.98 4.01 17.97
CA PRO A 36 -12.76 2.78 18.01
C PRO A 36 -12.49 1.96 16.75
N LEU A 37 -12.11 0.70 16.96
CA LEU A 37 -11.99 -0.29 15.90
C LEU A 37 -13.37 -0.90 15.64
N ALA A 38 -13.55 -1.45 14.44
CA ALA A 38 -14.72 -2.26 14.12
C ALA A 38 -14.76 -3.49 15.04
N ASP A 39 -15.98 -3.97 15.25
CA ASP A 39 -16.19 -5.26 15.90
C ASP A 39 -15.50 -6.37 15.10
N ILE A 40 -14.95 -7.36 15.81
CA ILE A 40 -14.18 -8.44 15.19
C ILE A 40 -15.07 -9.25 14.24
N ASP A 41 -16.30 -9.57 14.66
CA ASP A 41 -17.21 -10.37 13.85
C ASP A 41 -17.72 -9.59 12.63
N GLU A 42 -17.93 -8.28 12.78
CA GLU A 42 -18.23 -7.39 11.66
C GLU A 42 -17.12 -7.43 10.61
N PHE A 43 -15.86 -7.31 11.03
CA PHE A 43 -14.72 -7.32 10.11
C PHE A 43 -14.47 -8.70 9.50
N CYS A 44 -14.61 -9.77 10.28
CA CYS A 44 -14.62 -11.14 9.77
C CYS A 44 -15.70 -11.35 8.71
N GLY A 45 -16.90 -10.79 8.91
CA GLY A 45 -17.98 -10.81 7.92
C GLY A 45 -17.59 -10.12 6.61
N LYS A 46 -16.86 -9.00 6.68
CA LYS A 46 -16.31 -8.30 5.50
C LYS A 46 -15.30 -9.16 4.75
N ILE A 47 -14.39 -9.84 5.45
CA ILE A 47 -13.40 -10.76 4.86
C ILE A 47 -14.11 -11.92 4.17
N LYS A 48 -14.99 -12.64 4.87
CA LYS A 48 -15.75 -13.78 4.32
C LYS A 48 -16.58 -13.38 3.11
N ALA A 49 -17.23 -12.21 3.16
CA ALA A 49 -17.98 -11.68 2.02
C ALA A 49 -17.06 -11.30 0.84
N GLY A 50 -15.83 -10.86 1.10
CA GLY A 50 -14.82 -10.62 0.08
C GLY A 50 -14.38 -11.92 -0.58
N LYS A 51 -13.95 -12.92 0.22
CA LYS A 51 -13.49 -14.23 -0.24
C LYS A 51 -14.57 -14.97 -1.04
N GLY A 52 -15.81 -15.01 -0.53
CA GLY A 52 -16.94 -15.61 -1.25
C GLY A 52 -17.42 -14.84 -2.50
N ALA A 53 -16.77 -13.72 -2.85
CA ALA A 53 -17.07 -12.93 -4.04
C ALA A 53 -15.94 -12.96 -5.09
N GLN A 54 -14.83 -13.65 -4.81
CA GLN A 54 -13.72 -13.82 -5.73
C GLN A 54 -14.16 -14.65 -6.94
N ARG A 55 -13.63 -14.31 -8.11
CA ARG A 55 -13.74 -15.11 -9.33
C ARG A 55 -12.39 -15.67 -9.74
N ASP A 56 -11.32 -15.04 -9.30
CA ASP A 56 -9.94 -15.49 -9.46
C ASP A 56 -9.42 -15.99 -8.11
N ASP A 57 -8.99 -17.25 -8.06
CA ASP A 57 -8.46 -17.87 -6.85
C ASP A 57 -7.12 -17.22 -6.42
N ASP A 58 -6.42 -16.54 -7.34
CA ASP A 58 -5.17 -15.82 -7.08
C ASP A 58 -5.39 -14.39 -6.55
N PHE A 59 -6.62 -13.86 -6.56
CA PHE A 59 -6.92 -12.56 -5.95
C PHE A 59 -6.69 -12.63 -4.43
N ALA A 60 -5.95 -11.69 -3.85
CA ALA A 60 -5.64 -11.69 -2.42
C ALA A 60 -6.45 -10.64 -1.64
N ILE A 61 -6.92 -11.02 -0.45
CA ILE A 61 -7.49 -10.13 0.56
C ILE A 61 -6.53 -10.06 1.75
N VAL A 62 -6.00 -8.86 1.97
CA VAL A 62 -5.09 -8.55 3.09
C VAL A 62 -5.87 -7.83 4.18
N ALA A 63 -5.88 -8.40 5.38
CA ALA A 63 -6.47 -7.78 6.57
C ALA A 63 -5.41 -6.93 7.28
N ARG A 64 -5.64 -5.62 7.31
CA ARG A 64 -4.81 -4.66 8.03
C ARG A 64 -5.33 -4.48 9.45
N VAL A 65 -4.50 -4.87 10.40
CA VAL A 65 -4.79 -4.79 11.84
C VAL A 65 -4.29 -3.45 12.36
N GLU A 66 -5.20 -2.60 12.84
CA GLU A 66 -4.90 -1.27 13.36
C GLU A 66 -4.82 -1.20 14.90
N SER A 67 -4.73 -2.34 15.60
CA SER A 67 -4.64 -2.42 17.07
C SER A 67 -3.61 -1.48 17.68
N PHE A 68 -2.35 -1.56 17.25
CA PHE A 68 -1.29 -0.68 17.77
C PHE A 68 -1.53 0.79 17.42
N ILE A 69 -2.06 1.07 16.22
CA ILE A 69 -2.44 2.44 15.82
C ILE A 69 -3.52 3.02 16.73
N ALA A 70 -4.48 2.18 17.16
CA ALA A 70 -5.54 2.56 18.08
C ALA A 70 -5.14 2.47 19.56
N GLY A 71 -3.86 2.17 19.87
CA GLY A 71 -3.34 2.14 21.25
C GLY A 71 -3.64 0.86 22.03
N TRP A 72 -4.07 -0.20 21.36
CA TRP A 72 -4.22 -1.52 21.95
C TRP A 72 -2.89 -2.28 21.97
N ASP A 73 -2.83 -3.31 22.82
CA ASP A 73 -1.62 -4.11 23.01
C ASP A 73 -1.46 -5.26 22.00
N LEU A 74 -0.36 -5.99 22.16
CA LEU A 74 -0.03 -7.17 21.34
C LEU A 74 -1.09 -8.26 21.44
N ALA A 75 -1.72 -8.45 22.60
CA ALA A 75 -2.71 -9.49 22.79
C ALA A 75 -3.97 -9.21 21.95
N GLU A 76 -4.44 -7.97 21.92
CA GLU A 76 -5.56 -7.57 21.06
C GLU A 76 -5.18 -7.63 19.57
N ALA A 77 -3.95 -7.26 19.19
CA ALA A 77 -3.46 -7.39 17.82
C ALA A 77 -3.47 -8.85 17.34
N LEU A 78 -2.98 -9.79 18.16
CA LEU A 78 -2.96 -11.23 17.86
C LEU A 78 -4.36 -11.81 17.80
N LYS A 79 -5.24 -11.44 18.75
CA LYS A 79 -6.65 -11.88 18.77
C LYS A 79 -7.37 -11.51 17.47
N ARG A 80 -7.19 -10.28 17.01
CA ARG A 80 -7.78 -9.80 15.75
C ARG A 80 -7.19 -10.50 14.54
N ALA A 81 -5.86 -10.57 14.45
CA ALA A 81 -5.18 -11.26 13.37
C ALA A 81 -5.62 -12.73 13.25
N GLU A 82 -5.76 -13.43 14.37
CA GLU A 82 -6.21 -14.83 14.41
C GLU A 82 -7.65 -14.96 13.88
N ALA A 83 -8.57 -14.11 14.34
CA ALA A 83 -9.93 -14.10 13.83
C ALA A 83 -9.99 -13.82 12.33
N TYR A 84 -9.15 -12.90 11.83
CA TYR A 84 -9.11 -12.52 10.42
C TYR A 84 -8.48 -13.61 9.54
N HIS A 85 -7.48 -14.32 10.07
CA HIS A 85 -6.92 -15.51 9.46
C HIS A 85 -7.97 -16.62 9.34
N GLN A 86 -8.69 -16.94 10.41
CA GLN A 86 -9.78 -17.92 10.39
C GLN A 86 -10.96 -17.50 9.49
N ALA A 87 -11.15 -16.20 9.27
CA ALA A 87 -12.12 -15.68 8.31
C ALA A 87 -11.69 -15.84 6.84
N GLY A 88 -10.44 -16.23 6.59
CA GLY A 88 -9.91 -16.55 5.26
C GLY A 88 -9.08 -15.44 4.62
N THR A 89 -8.49 -14.51 5.39
CA THR A 89 -7.56 -13.53 4.83
C THR A 89 -6.26 -14.21 4.35
N ASP A 90 -5.73 -13.76 3.22
CA ASP A 90 -4.53 -14.33 2.60
C ASP A 90 -3.22 -13.83 3.25
N ALA A 91 -3.26 -12.64 3.84
CA ALA A 91 -2.16 -12.08 4.61
C ALA A 91 -2.64 -11.09 5.68
N ILE A 92 -1.84 -10.92 6.72
CA ILE A 92 -2.01 -9.87 7.72
C ILE A 92 -1.06 -8.72 7.42
N LEU A 93 -1.58 -7.49 7.36
CA LEU A 93 -0.77 -6.29 7.45
C LEU A 93 -0.81 -5.80 8.89
N ILE A 94 0.33 -5.86 9.59
CA ILE A 94 0.48 -5.29 10.92
C ILE A 94 1.12 -3.91 10.83
N HIS A 95 0.55 -2.92 11.51
CA HIS A 95 1.03 -1.54 11.45
C HIS A 95 1.29 -0.95 12.82
N SER A 96 2.34 -0.13 12.91
CA SER A 96 2.73 0.60 14.11
C SER A 96 2.98 2.07 13.75
N ALA A 97 2.64 2.97 14.67
CA ALA A 97 2.92 4.39 14.56
C ALA A 97 4.23 4.81 15.25
N LEU A 98 4.91 3.87 15.92
CA LEU A 98 6.17 4.13 16.63
C LEU A 98 7.34 4.26 15.65
N SER A 99 8.40 4.95 16.08
CA SER A 99 9.65 5.05 15.32
C SER A 99 10.53 3.81 15.44
N MET A 100 10.17 2.89 16.32
CA MET A 100 10.88 1.64 16.57
C MET A 100 10.03 0.45 16.09
N PRO A 101 10.66 -0.65 15.63
CA PRO A 101 9.94 -1.76 15.01
C PRO A 101 9.41 -2.79 16.03
N ASP A 102 9.66 -2.62 17.33
CA ASP A 102 9.41 -3.62 18.38
C ASP A 102 8.01 -4.23 18.31
N GLU A 103 6.96 -3.41 18.19
CA GLU A 103 5.57 -3.88 18.09
C GLU A 103 5.36 -4.86 16.92
N VAL A 104 5.92 -4.57 15.74
CA VAL A 104 5.75 -5.45 14.57
C VAL A 104 6.64 -6.69 14.67
N LEU A 105 7.84 -6.57 15.26
CA LEU A 105 8.75 -7.69 15.48
C LEU A 105 8.18 -8.68 16.51
N ASP A 106 7.62 -8.17 17.60
CA ASP A 106 6.99 -8.96 18.65
C ASP A 106 5.70 -9.63 18.15
N PHE A 107 4.90 -8.90 17.35
CA PHE A 107 3.78 -9.51 16.64
C PHE A 107 4.23 -10.67 15.76
N LYS A 108 5.28 -10.46 14.93
CA LYS A 108 5.77 -11.50 14.02
C LYS A 108 6.24 -12.75 14.77
N LYS A 109 7.00 -12.59 15.85
CA LYS A 109 7.43 -13.69 16.72
C LYS A 109 6.25 -14.47 17.30
N ALA A 110 5.25 -13.76 17.82
CA ALA A 110 4.10 -14.38 18.49
C ALA A 110 3.07 -14.97 17.49
N TRP A 111 3.04 -14.47 16.25
CA TRP A 111 2.12 -14.93 15.21
C TRP A 111 2.38 -16.37 14.79
N GLY A 112 3.64 -16.82 14.79
CA GLY A 112 3.98 -18.22 14.50
C GLY A 112 3.67 -18.64 13.06
N ASP A 113 3.81 -17.72 12.11
CA ASP A 113 3.75 -17.97 10.66
C ASP A 113 2.48 -18.64 10.14
N ARG A 114 1.33 -18.42 10.81
CA ARG A 114 0.02 -18.95 10.37
C ARG A 114 -0.40 -18.46 8.98
N CYS A 115 0.02 -17.25 8.61
CA CYS A 115 -0.05 -16.73 7.24
C CYS A 115 0.99 -15.62 7.02
N SER A 116 1.11 -15.16 5.78
CA SER A 116 2.01 -14.08 5.37
C SER A 116 1.79 -12.80 6.18
N VAL A 117 2.88 -12.14 6.58
CA VAL A 117 2.84 -10.89 7.33
C VAL A 117 3.49 -9.77 6.52
N ILE A 118 2.75 -8.68 6.36
CA ILE A 118 3.12 -7.49 5.60
C ILE A 118 3.34 -6.32 6.56
N ILE A 119 4.33 -5.47 6.29
CA ILE A 119 4.63 -4.28 7.09
C ILE A 119 4.79 -3.02 6.24
N VAL A 120 4.65 -1.86 6.90
CA VAL A 120 4.77 -0.53 6.30
C VAL A 120 5.72 0.32 7.17
N PRO A 121 7.04 0.25 6.94
CA PRO A 121 8.07 0.86 7.80
C PRO A 121 8.25 2.36 7.60
N THR A 122 7.16 3.11 7.36
CA THR A 122 7.24 4.56 7.14
C THR A 122 7.75 5.32 8.38
N LYS A 123 7.39 4.86 9.59
CA LYS A 123 7.79 5.51 10.86
C LYS A 123 9.09 4.93 11.45
N TYR A 124 9.30 3.63 11.30
CA TYR A 124 10.51 2.91 11.71
C TYR A 124 11.45 2.64 10.52
N TYR A 125 11.65 3.67 9.68
CA TYR A 125 12.41 3.59 8.43
C TYR A 125 13.92 3.34 8.62
N ALA A 126 14.44 3.59 9.83
CA ALA A 126 15.85 3.38 10.16
C ALA A 126 16.19 1.91 10.41
N THR A 127 15.18 1.04 10.53
CA THR A 127 15.38 -0.40 10.70
C THR A 127 15.93 -1.01 9.40
N PRO A 128 17.08 -1.73 9.45
CA PRO A 128 17.63 -2.41 8.28
C PRO A 128 16.64 -3.40 7.67
N THR A 129 16.58 -3.48 6.34
CA THR A 129 15.65 -4.39 5.66
C THR A 129 16.01 -5.85 5.92
N GLU A 130 17.30 -6.13 6.14
CA GLU A 130 17.85 -7.43 6.53
C GLU A 130 17.17 -7.97 7.78
N LEU A 131 16.89 -7.12 8.77
CA LEU A 131 16.18 -7.53 9.99
C LEU A 131 14.76 -8.04 9.67
N PHE A 132 14.06 -7.40 8.73
CA PHE A 132 12.73 -7.88 8.30
C PHE A 132 12.82 -9.21 7.55
N ARG A 133 13.90 -9.45 6.80
CA ARG A 133 14.13 -10.76 6.16
C ARG A 133 14.44 -11.84 7.19
N GLU A 134 15.27 -11.54 8.18
CA GLU A 134 15.62 -12.46 9.27
C GLU A 134 14.38 -12.89 10.09
N TYR A 135 13.45 -11.95 10.32
CA TYR A 135 12.18 -12.25 11.00
C TYR A 135 11.14 -12.91 10.08
N GLY A 136 11.40 -13.05 8.78
CA GLY A 136 10.51 -13.73 7.84
C GLY A 136 9.25 -12.93 7.48
N PHE A 137 9.31 -11.59 7.42
CA PHE A 137 8.22 -10.81 6.84
C PHE A 137 8.10 -11.07 5.33
N SER A 138 6.89 -11.28 4.85
CA SER A 138 6.63 -11.68 3.46
C SER A 138 6.68 -10.52 2.47
N MET A 139 6.34 -9.31 2.92
CA MET A 139 6.30 -8.12 2.08
C MET A 139 6.53 -6.84 2.89
N VAL A 140 7.26 -5.89 2.28
CA VAL A 140 7.46 -4.54 2.79
C VAL A 140 6.85 -3.54 1.82
N ILE A 141 6.06 -2.59 2.33
CA ILE A 141 5.42 -1.55 1.52
C ILE A 141 6.09 -0.19 1.79
N TRP A 142 6.74 0.37 0.76
CA TRP A 142 7.21 1.75 0.72
C TRP A 142 6.07 2.69 0.29
N ALA A 143 5.20 3.03 1.25
CA ALA A 143 3.86 3.53 0.98
C ALA A 143 3.76 4.90 0.27
N ASN A 144 4.68 5.84 0.49
CA ASN A 144 4.48 7.23 0.06
C ASN A 144 5.74 8.01 -0.34
N GLN A 145 6.89 7.34 -0.46
CA GLN A 145 8.19 7.95 -0.71
C GLN A 145 8.24 8.63 -2.08
N ILE A 146 7.66 8.01 -3.12
CA ILE A 146 7.61 8.58 -4.49
C ILE A 146 6.78 9.88 -4.53
N LEU A 147 5.63 9.91 -3.85
CA LEU A 147 4.82 11.12 -3.77
C LEU A 147 5.57 12.24 -3.04
N ARG A 148 6.21 11.92 -1.91
CA ARG A 148 6.96 12.90 -1.10
C ARG A 148 8.16 13.47 -1.85
N SER A 149 8.87 12.65 -2.63
CA SER A 149 9.99 13.14 -3.45
C SER A 149 9.51 14.02 -4.60
N ALA A 150 8.38 13.68 -5.23
CA ALA A 150 7.78 14.50 -6.27
C ALA A 150 7.36 15.88 -5.73
N ILE A 151 6.76 15.95 -4.54
CA ILE A 151 6.38 17.22 -3.90
C ILE A 151 7.61 18.12 -3.70
N ASP A 152 8.69 17.59 -3.15
CA ASP A 152 9.93 18.36 -2.91
C ASP A 152 10.55 18.87 -4.22
N ALA A 153 10.64 18.01 -5.25
CA ALA A 153 11.16 18.38 -6.56
C ALA A 153 10.30 19.46 -7.23
N MET A 154 8.98 19.27 -7.26
CA MET A 154 8.04 20.24 -7.85
C MET A 154 8.14 21.61 -7.16
N GLN A 155 8.22 21.64 -5.83
CA GLN A 155 8.34 22.89 -5.06
C GLN A 155 9.66 23.63 -5.34
N LYS A 156 10.78 22.89 -5.41
CA LYS A 156 12.10 23.46 -5.73
C LYS A 156 12.13 24.05 -7.14
N THR A 157 11.64 23.31 -8.12
CA THR A 157 11.58 23.76 -9.53
C THR A 157 10.70 25.00 -9.67
N ALA A 158 9.49 24.99 -9.10
CA ALA A 158 8.59 26.15 -9.16
C ALA A 158 9.21 27.41 -8.55
N ARG A 159 9.92 27.27 -7.41
CA ARG A 159 10.63 28.37 -6.77
C ARG A 159 11.73 28.94 -7.66
N GLN A 160 12.56 28.09 -8.26
CA GLN A 160 13.67 28.51 -9.13
C GLN A 160 13.16 29.24 -10.37
N LEU A 161 12.15 28.69 -11.04
CA LEU A 161 11.52 29.31 -12.21
C LEU A 161 10.95 30.70 -11.89
N TYR A 162 10.31 30.84 -10.73
CA TYR A 162 9.76 32.13 -10.29
C TYR A 162 10.84 33.18 -10.03
N GLN A 163 11.96 32.77 -9.42
CA GLN A 163 13.08 33.66 -9.09
C GLN A 163 13.85 34.11 -10.34
N ASP A 164 14.18 33.16 -11.23
CA ASP A 164 15.10 33.42 -12.34
C ASP A 164 14.40 33.88 -13.63
N ARG A 165 13.08 33.64 -13.72
CA ARG A 165 12.24 33.96 -14.89
C ARG A 165 12.78 33.40 -16.21
N ASN A 166 13.43 32.23 -16.16
CA ASN A 166 13.90 31.50 -17.32
C ASN A 166 13.85 29.98 -17.07
N LEU A 167 14.00 29.19 -18.14
CA LEU A 167 14.00 27.72 -18.07
C LEU A 167 15.41 27.13 -17.92
N SER A 168 16.44 27.84 -18.38
CA SER A 168 17.83 27.33 -18.39
C SER A 168 18.37 26.97 -17.01
N SER A 169 17.83 27.55 -15.94
CA SER A 169 18.27 27.22 -14.57
C SER A 169 17.75 25.88 -14.04
N VAL A 170 16.79 25.24 -14.72
CA VAL A 170 16.19 23.96 -14.30
C VAL A 170 16.35 22.83 -15.31
N GLU A 171 16.61 23.13 -16.59
CA GLU A 171 16.59 22.15 -17.69
C GLU A 171 17.46 20.92 -17.40
N ASP A 172 18.71 21.11 -16.95
CA ASP A 172 19.65 20.02 -16.65
C ASP A 172 19.33 19.23 -15.36
N ARG A 173 18.27 19.60 -14.63
CA ARG A 173 17.89 19.02 -13.33
C ARG A 173 16.54 18.31 -13.34
N ILE A 174 15.86 18.29 -14.49
CA ILE A 174 14.57 17.62 -14.66
C ILE A 174 14.67 16.52 -15.71
N ALA A 175 13.65 15.68 -15.80
CA ALA A 175 13.57 14.69 -16.86
C ALA A 175 13.45 15.39 -18.22
N PRO A 176 14.23 14.99 -19.24
CA PRO A 176 14.08 15.54 -20.58
C PRO A 176 12.73 15.16 -21.17
N ILE A 177 12.23 15.93 -22.15
CA ILE A 177 10.93 15.65 -22.80
C ILE A 177 10.89 14.25 -23.46
N THR A 178 12.04 13.74 -23.89
CA THR A 178 12.17 12.39 -24.45
C THR A 178 11.83 11.29 -23.44
N GLU A 179 12.08 11.53 -22.15
CA GLU A 179 11.70 10.59 -21.08
C GLU A 179 10.18 10.59 -20.87
N VAL A 180 9.52 11.75 -21.02
CA VAL A 180 8.05 11.84 -20.99
C VAL A 180 7.45 11.00 -22.12
N PHE A 181 7.99 11.13 -23.34
CA PHE A 181 7.53 10.32 -24.49
C PHE A 181 7.79 8.83 -24.31
N ARG A 182 8.91 8.46 -23.69
CA ARG A 182 9.21 7.06 -23.35
C ARG A 182 8.16 6.48 -22.40
N ILE A 183 7.79 7.20 -21.35
CA ILE A 183 6.78 6.75 -20.36
C ILE A 183 5.39 6.68 -21.00
N GLN A 184 5.07 7.60 -21.91
CA GLN A 184 3.83 7.58 -22.69
C GLN A 184 3.80 6.52 -23.80
N ARG A 185 4.92 5.83 -24.06
CA ARG A 185 5.09 4.83 -25.12
C ARG A 185 4.78 5.35 -26.53
N VAL A 186 5.10 6.61 -26.81
CA VAL A 186 4.80 7.28 -28.09
C VAL A 186 5.36 6.51 -29.29
N TYR A 187 6.55 5.91 -29.18
CA TYR A 187 7.16 5.16 -30.28
C TYR A 187 6.47 3.82 -30.59
N GLU A 188 5.80 3.20 -29.62
CA GLU A 188 4.98 2.00 -29.83
C GLU A 188 3.69 2.36 -30.59
N LEU A 189 3.08 3.51 -30.29
CA LEU A 189 1.92 4.02 -31.02
C LEU A 189 2.27 4.33 -32.48
N ASN A 190 3.40 4.99 -32.72
CA ASN A 190 3.81 5.35 -34.08
C ASN A 190 4.13 4.12 -34.96
N SER A 191 4.67 3.03 -34.38
CA SER A 191 4.92 1.79 -35.12
C SER A 191 3.62 1.04 -35.45
N LEU A 192 2.59 1.15 -34.61
CA LEU A 192 1.26 0.60 -34.89
C LEU A 192 0.52 1.44 -35.94
N ASP A 193 0.60 2.76 -35.89
CA ASP A 193 -0.04 3.65 -36.86
C ASP A 193 0.51 3.45 -38.27
N SER A 194 1.83 3.22 -38.39
CA SER A 194 2.45 2.91 -39.69
C SER A 194 2.02 1.55 -40.24
N VAL A 195 1.75 0.55 -39.38
CA VAL A 195 1.18 -0.75 -39.79
C VAL A 195 -0.30 -0.60 -40.22
N VAL A 196 -1.09 0.19 -39.49
CA VAL A 196 -2.50 0.43 -39.82
C VAL A 196 -2.63 1.23 -41.13
N GLN A 197 -1.79 2.24 -41.34
CA GLN A 197 -1.75 2.99 -42.60
C GLN A 197 -1.28 2.11 -43.78
N ALA A 198 -0.37 1.16 -43.57
CA ALA A 198 0.06 0.22 -44.60
C ALA A 198 -0.97 -0.89 -44.91
N GLY A 199 -1.92 -1.16 -44.00
CA GLY A 199 -2.97 -2.17 -44.14
C GLY A 199 -4.32 -1.65 -44.65
N SER A 200 -4.42 -0.35 -44.94
CA SER A 200 -5.63 0.28 -45.48
C SER A 200 -5.59 0.26 -47.02
N PHE A 201 -6.09 -0.83 -47.63
CA PHE A 201 -6.34 -0.95 -49.07
C PHE A 201 -7.75 -0.46 -49.43
#